data_AF-A0A7W1HAT1-F1
#
_entry.id   AF-A0A7W1HAT1-F1
#
_cell.length_a   1.000
_cell.length_b   1.000
_cell.length_c   1.000
_cell.angle_alpha   90.00
_cell.angle_beta   90.00
_cell.angle_gamma   90.00
#
_symmetry.space_group_name_H-M   'P 1'
#
loop_
_entity.id
_entity.type
_entity.pdbx_description
1 polymer ?
#
loop_
_entity_poly.entity_id
_entity_poly.type
_entity_poly.pdbx_seq_one_letter_code
_entity_poly.pdbx_strand_id
1 'polypeptide(L)'
;MTRRKFLGAVAVVGAGSAAGLEGFLVEPHSLEVTHHKVGREDPSGGPTLRIVQITDLHLEDVNDHVVRVAEAVNRSLPDIVTITGDSVNGARGLGALGDFLDLLASGPPKYAIYGNWERWAGIDPGDLGATYEARNGRLLVNESVVHQQGGAEVLI
;
A
#
# COMPACT_ATOMS: atom_id res chain seq x y z
N MET A 1 -24.89 45.23 9.23
CA MET A 1 -23.76 44.27 9.33
C MET A 1 -22.48 45.06 9.60
N THR A 2 -21.73 44.78 10.67
CA THR A 2 -20.55 45.61 11.03
C THR A 2 -19.30 45.15 10.28
N ARG A 3 -18.38 46.08 9.95
CA ARG A 3 -17.12 45.79 9.22
C ARG A 3 -16.33 44.61 9.82
N ARG A 4 -16.37 44.46 11.15
CA ARG A 4 -15.73 43.35 11.90
C ARG A 4 -16.37 41.99 11.63
N LYS A 5 -17.69 41.91 11.45
CA LYS A 5 -18.40 40.66 11.12
C LYS A 5 -18.17 40.25 9.65
N PHE A 6 -18.01 41.22 8.75
CA PHE A 6 -17.69 40.97 7.34
C PHE A 6 -16.26 40.44 7.16
N LEU A 7 -15.26 41.06 7.78
CA LEU A 7 -13.86 40.60 7.73
C LEU A 7 -13.68 39.21 8.35
N GLY A 8 -14.36 38.93 9.47
CA GLY A 8 -14.36 37.61 10.08
C GLY A 8 -14.97 36.53 9.17
N ALA A 9 -16.07 36.83 8.47
CA ALA A 9 -16.71 35.89 7.55
C ALA A 9 -15.82 35.60 6.33
N VAL A 10 -15.18 36.61 5.75
CA VAL A 10 -14.25 36.43 4.62
C VAL A 10 -13.02 35.60 5.03
N ALA A 11 -12.46 35.84 6.22
CA ALA A 11 -11.33 35.07 6.72
C ALA A 11 -11.68 33.59 6.97
N VAL A 12 -12.86 33.30 7.54
CA VAL A 12 -13.33 31.92 7.78
C VAL A 12 -13.60 31.19 6.47
N VAL A 13 -14.28 31.84 5.52
CA VAL A 13 -14.52 31.25 4.19
C VAL A 13 -13.20 31.00 3.47
N GLY A 14 -12.30 32.00 3.45
CA GLY A 14 -10.99 31.88 2.80
C GLY A 14 -10.11 30.77 3.38
N ALA A 15 -10.02 30.67 4.71
CA ALA A 15 -9.26 29.61 5.39
C ALA A 15 -9.88 28.22 5.18
N GLY A 16 -11.21 28.10 5.21
CA GLY A 16 -11.91 26.85 4.93
C GLY A 16 -11.74 26.38 3.48
N SER A 17 -11.74 27.30 2.51
CA SER A 17 -11.46 26.97 1.11
C SER A 17 -10.00 26.59 0.86
N ALA A 18 -9.04 27.21 1.56
CA ALA A 18 -7.63 26.85 1.44
C ALA A 18 -7.34 25.45 2.02
N ALA A 19 -7.86 25.16 3.23
CA ALA A 19 -7.73 23.83 3.84
C ALA A 19 -8.47 22.74 3.04
N GLY A 20 -9.65 23.07 2.47
CA GLY A 20 -10.39 22.14 1.62
C GLY A 20 -9.70 21.85 0.28
N LEU A 21 -9.04 22.86 -0.32
CA LEU A 21 -8.22 22.67 -1.52
C LEU A 21 -6.96 21.86 -1.23
N GLU A 22 -6.30 22.10 -0.09
CA GLU A 22 -5.12 21.33 0.32
C GLU A 22 -5.47 19.85 0.61
N GLY A 23 -6.56 19.58 1.32
CA GLY A 23 -7.04 18.21 1.56
C GLY A 23 -7.48 17.47 0.28
N PHE A 24 -8.00 18.17 -0.72
CA PHE A 24 -8.37 17.56 -2.01
C PHE A 24 -7.21 17.41 -3.01
N LEU A 25 -6.14 18.21 -2.90
CA LEU A 25 -5.06 18.25 -3.89
C LEU A 25 -3.72 17.71 -3.38
N VAL A 26 -3.47 17.74 -2.07
CA VAL A 26 -2.16 17.42 -1.47
C VAL A 26 -2.19 16.10 -0.70
N GLU A 27 -3.20 15.87 0.14
CA GLU A 27 -3.35 14.60 0.89
C GLU A 27 -3.40 13.34 0.00
N PRO A 28 -4.01 13.35 -1.21
CA PRO A 28 -4.06 12.16 -2.07
C PRO A 28 -2.70 11.72 -2.65
N HIS A 29 -1.63 12.50 -2.44
CA HIS A 29 -0.32 12.25 -3.05
C HIS A 29 0.84 12.13 -2.05
N SER A 30 0.59 12.30 -0.74
CA SER A 30 1.62 12.11 0.27
C SER A 30 1.86 10.62 0.52
N LEU A 31 3.05 10.16 0.14
CA LEU A 31 3.56 8.85 0.53
C LEU A 31 4.21 8.97 1.91
N GLU A 32 3.60 8.35 2.92
CA GLU A 32 4.19 8.20 4.24
C GLU A 32 4.87 6.83 4.35
N VAL A 33 6.14 6.81 4.75
CA VAL A 33 6.89 5.58 5.02
C VAL A 33 7.29 5.58 6.49
N THR A 34 6.75 4.65 7.25
CA THR A 34 7.09 4.46 8.66
C THR A 34 7.97 3.22 8.85
N HIS A 35 8.83 3.26 9.85
CA HIS A 35 9.72 2.16 10.18
C HIS A 35 9.47 1.70 11.61
N HIS A 36 9.12 0.43 11.75
CA HIS A 36 8.85 -0.20 13.04
C HIS A 36 9.78 -1.40 13.23
N LYS A 37 10.42 -1.47 14.40
CA LYS A 37 11.22 -2.63 14.81
C LYS A 37 10.39 -3.44 15.81
N VAL A 38 10.01 -4.65 15.42
CA VAL A 38 9.21 -5.56 16.24
C VAL A 38 10.11 -6.71 16.70
N GLY A 39 9.98 -7.10 17.97
CA GLY A 39 10.80 -8.14 18.59
C GLY A 39 11.75 -7.59 19.66
N ARG A 40 12.47 -8.50 20.33
CA ARG A 40 13.50 -8.12 21.29
C ARG A 40 14.80 -7.82 20.54
N GLU A 41 15.56 -6.83 21.03
CA GLU A 41 16.93 -6.66 20.56
C GLU A 41 17.74 -7.88 20.95
N ASP A 42 18.33 -8.52 19.96
CA ASP A 42 19.28 -9.60 20.16
C ASP A 42 20.70 -9.02 20.08
N PRO A 43 21.42 -8.90 21.21
CA PRO A 43 22.79 -8.40 21.23
C PRO A 43 23.77 -9.25 20.42
N SER A 44 23.41 -10.49 20.09
CA SER A 44 24.22 -11.41 19.29
C SER A 44 23.99 -11.28 17.78
N GLY A 45 23.05 -10.42 17.35
CA GLY A 45 22.79 -10.17 15.94
C GLY A 45 22.03 -11.30 15.25
N GLY A 46 21.04 -11.88 15.92
CA GLY A 46 20.16 -12.90 15.36
C GLY A 46 19.47 -12.47 14.05
N PRO A 47 18.87 -13.44 13.33
CA PRO A 47 18.33 -13.20 12.01
C PRO A 47 17.25 -12.12 12.04
N THR A 48 17.40 -11.12 11.19
CA THR A 48 16.45 -10.00 11.05
C THR A 48 15.76 -10.12 9.71
N LEU A 49 14.44 -9.96 9.71
CA LEU A 49 13.62 -9.98 8.52
C LEU A 49 13.02 -8.59 8.28
N ARG A 50 13.15 -8.08 7.05
CA ARG A 50 12.52 -6.84 6.64
C ARG A 50 11.25 -7.13 5.86
N ILE A 51 10.12 -6.80 6.46
CA ILE A 51 8.80 -6.92 5.84
C ILE A 51 8.35 -5.51 5.46
N VAL A 52 7.99 -5.32 4.19
CA VAL A 52 7.33 -4.09 3.73
C VAL A 52 5.85 -4.38 3.57
N GLN A 53 5.02 -3.69 4.35
CA GLN A 53 3.57 -3.79 4.27
C GLN A 53 3.01 -2.59 3.49
N ILE A 54 2.14 -2.89 2.53
CA ILE A 54 1.44 -1.95 1.68
C ILE A 54 -0.06 -2.23 1.84
N THR A 55 -0.89 -1.20 1.89
CA THR A 55 -2.35 -1.33 2.04
C THR A 55 -3.06 -0.26 1.23
N ASP A 56 -4.33 -0.50 0.89
CA ASP A 56 -5.24 0.49 0.32
C ASP A 56 -4.67 1.19 -0.93
N LEU A 57 -4.10 0.39 -1.85
CA LEU A 57 -3.49 0.92 -3.08
C LEU A 57 -4.53 1.47 -4.06
N HIS A 58 -5.75 0.91 -4.07
CA HIS A 58 -6.87 1.34 -4.92
C HIS A 58 -6.47 1.57 -6.38
N LEU A 59 -5.71 0.64 -6.97
CA LEU A 59 -5.13 0.83 -8.30
C LEU A 59 -6.21 0.89 -9.37
N GLU A 60 -6.11 1.92 -10.20
CA GLU A 60 -6.85 2.11 -11.45
C GLU A 60 -5.90 2.25 -12.64
N ASP A 61 -4.74 2.87 -12.42
CA ASP A 61 -3.62 3.02 -13.35
C ASP A 61 -2.27 3.06 -12.60
N VAL A 62 -1.16 3.07 -13.35
CA VAL A 62 0.18 3.30 -12.81
C VAL A 62 0.58 4.75 -13.06
N ASN A 63 0.29 5.61 -12.11
CA ASN A 63 0.68 7.02 -12.11
C ASN A 63 1.97 7.26 -11.30
N ASP A 64 2.44 8.51 -11.30
CA ASP A 64 3.67 8.91 -10.61
C ASP A 64 3.67 8.58 -9.11
N HIS A 65 2.50 8.58 -8.45
CA HIS A 65 2.41 8.20 -7.03
C HIS A 65 2.67 6.70 -6.86
N VAL A 66 2.05 5.85 -7.67
CA VAL A 66 2.25 4.40 -7.68
C VAL A 66 3.73 4.05 -7.97
N VAL A 67 4.36 4.77 -8.90
CA VAL A 67 5.81 4.61 -9.17
C VAL A 67 6.64 4.97 -7.93
N ARG A 68 6.36 6.09 -7.27
CA ARG A 68 7.07 6.47 -6.02
C ARG A 68 6.89 5.45 -4.90
N VAL A 69 5.71 4.85 -4.78
CA VAL A 69 5.45 3.74 -3.84
C VAL A 69 6.36 2.56 -4.17
N ALA A 70 6.36 2.10 -5.43
CA ALA A 70 7.20 0.98 -5.87
C ALA A 70 8.70 1.24 -5.63
N GLU A 71 9.17 2.45 -5.92
CA GLU A 71 10.54 2.84 -5.63
C GLU A 71 10.86 2.82 -4.12
N ALA A 72 9.93 3.29 -3.26
CA ALA A 72 10.12 3.27 -1.82
C ALA A 72 10.19 1.83 -1.27
N VAL A 73 9.36 0.94 -1.80
CA VAL A 73 9.41 -0.50 -1.50
C VAL A 73 10.78 -1.05 -1.91
N ASN A 74 11.22 -0.82 -3.15
CA ASN A 74 12.49 -1.34 -3.66
C ASN A 74 13.71 -0.79 -2.89
N ARG A 75 13.72 0.51 -2.57
CA ARG A 75 14.78 1.14 -1.76
C ARG A 75 14.85 0.56 -0.35
N SER A 76 13.74 0.04 0.17
CA SER A 76 13.72 -0.61 1.47
C SER A 76 14.42 -1.96 1.47
N LEU A 77 14.73 -2.56 0.32
CA LEU A 77 15.34 -3.90 0.22
C LEU A 77 14.59 -4.94 1.07
N PRO A 78 13.29 -5.19 0.78
CA PRO A 78 12.48 -6.11 1.55
C PRO A 78 12.96 -7.54 1.36
N ASP A 79 12.82 -8.33 2.42
CA ASP A 79 12.85 -9.79 2.35
C ASP A 79 11.49 -10.31 1.90
N ILE A 80 10.40 -9.67 2.33
CA ILE A 80 9.02 -9.98 1.97
C ILE A 80 8.24 -8.68 1.73
N VAL A 81 7.34 -8.69 0.75
CA VAL A 81 6.31 -7.65 0.57
C VAL A 81 4.94 -8.20 0.94
N THR A 82 4.17 -7.50 1.75
CA THR A 82 2.78 -7.84 2.05
C THR A 82 1.83 -6.75 1.54
N ILE A 83 0.73 -7.16 0.90
CA ILE A 83 -0.32 -6.29 0.38
C ILE A 83 -1.61 -6.62 1.11
N THR A 84 -2.00 -5.78 2.07
CA THR A 84 -3.02 -6.10 3.07
C THR A 84 -4.45 -5.72 2.66
N GLY A 85 -4.79 -5.89 1.38
CA GLY A 85 -6.13 -5.67 0.82
C GLY A 85 -6.30 -4.33 0.12
N ASP A 86 -7.46 -4.16 -0.52
CA ASP A 86 -7.89 -2.96 -1.25
C ASP A 86 -6.83 -2.50 -2.26
N SER A 87 -6.27 -3.47 -2.98
CA SER A 87 -5.27 -3.31 -4.02
C SER A 87 -5.84 -2.73 -5.30
N VAL A 88 -7.10 -3.04 -5.64
CA VAL A 88 -7.78 -2.58 -6.87
C VAL A 88 -9.22 -2.15 -6.60
N ASN A 89 -9.69 -1.12 -7.32
CA ASN A 89 -11.08 -0.64 -7.22
C ASN A 89 -12.07 -1.41 -8.10
N GLY A 90 -11.57 -2.17 -9.06
CA GLY A 90 -12.40 -2.96 -9.96
C GLY A 90 -11.62 -3.58 -11.10
N ALA A 91 -12.32 -4.22 -12.05
CA ALA A 91 -11.69 -5.11 -13.02
C ALA A 91 -10.60 -4.43 -13.89
N ARG A 92 -10.74 -3.12 -14.16
CA ARG A 92 -9.71 -2.34 -14.86
C ARG A 92 -8.40 -2.25 -14.08
N GLY A 93 -8.47 -2.28 -12.75
CA GLY A 93 -7.32 -2.21 -11.85
C GLY A 93 -6.45 -3.46 -11.86
N LEU A 94 -6.93 -4.62 -12.36
CA LEU A 94 -6.10 -5.84 -12.43
C LEU A 94 -4.88 -5.67 -13.34
N GLY A 95 -5.03 -4.95 -14.45
CA GLY A 95 -3.91 -4.60 -15.32
C GLY A 95 -2.91 -3.70 -14.60
N ALA A 96 -3.41 -2.64 -13.95
CA ALA A 96 -2.59 -1.72 -13.16
C ALA A 96 -1.87 -2.41 -11.99
N LEU A 97 -2.50 -3.41 -11.36
CA LEU A 97 -1.87 -4.24 -10.34
C LEU A 97 -0.71 -5.05 -10.92
N GLY A 98 -0.90 -5.66 -12.09
CA GLY A 98 0.18 -6.33 -12.80
C GLY A 98 1.35 -5.40 -13.07
N ASP A 99 1.08 -4.23 -13.65
CA ASP A 99 2.09 -3.23 -13.97
C ASP A 99 2.81 -2.72 -12.70
N PHE A 100 2.08 -2.48 -11.61
CA PHE A 100 2.66 -2.10 -10.32
C PHE A 100 3.59 -3.18 -9.76
N LEU A 101 3.17 -4.44 -9.80
CA LEU A 101 3.98 -5.55 -9.32
C LEU A 101 5.25 -5.76 -10.17
N ASP A 102 5.22 -5.41 -11.46
CA ASP A 102 6.40 -5.42 -12.35
C ASP A 102 7.41 -4.32 -11.99
N LEU A 103 6.97 -3.23 -11.35
CA LEU A 103 7.88 -2.21 -10.82
C LEU A 103 8.61 -2.68 -9.55
N LEU A 104 8.10 -3.69 -8.85
CA LEU A 104 8.74 -4.22 -7.64
C LEU A 104 9.87 -5.20 -8.00
N ALA A 105 10.86 -5.30 -7.10
CA ALA A 105 11.90 -6.30 -7.23
C ALA A 105 11.28 -7.72 -7.31
N SER A 106 11.73 -8.52 -8.28
CA SER A 106 11.18 -9.86 -8.53
C SER A 106 11.59 -10.89 -7.46
N GLY A 107 12.73 -10.68 -6.79
CA GLY A 107 13.29 -11.58 -5.81
C GLY A 107 12.41 -11.82 -4.58
N PRO A 108 12.02 -10.77 -3.83
CA PRO A 108 11.19 -10.93 -2.62
C PRO A 108 9.81 -11.49 -2.97
N PRO A 109 9.32 -12.54 -2.27
CA PRO A 109 7.95 -12.99 -2.43
C PRO A 109 6.97 -11.91 -1.99
N LYS A 110 5.81 -11.88 -2.65
CA LYS A 110 4.71 -11.00 -2.29
C LYS A 110 3.56 -11.83 -1.73
N TYR A 111 3.03 -11.45 -0.58
CA TYR A 111 1.82 -12.06 -0.03
C TYR A 111 0.70 -11.02 -0.01
N ALA A 112 -0.45 -11.35 -0.59
CA ALA A 112 -1.59 -10.46 -0.65
C ALA A 112 -2.79 -11.09 0.06
N ILE A 113 -3.68 -10.27 0.60
CA ILE A 113 -4.99 -10.71 1.06
C ILE A 113 -6.09 -10.02 0.25
N TYR A 114 -7.27 -10.61 0.29
CA TYR A 114 -8.45 -10.11 -0.42
C TYR A 114 -9.18 -9.05 0.41
N GLY A 115 -9.32 -7.83 -0.11
CA GLY A 115 -9.96 -6.70 0.56
C GLY A 115 -11.48 -6.61 0.33
N ASN A 116 -12.09 -5.54 0.85
CA ASN A 116 -13.51 -5.25 0.64
C ASN A 116 -13.77 -4.63 -0.73
N TRP A 117 -12.84 -3.87 -1.30
CA TRP A 117 -13.04 -3.31 -2.64
C TRP A 117 -12.98 -4.35 -3.73
N GLU A 118 -12.06 -5.32 -3.65
CA GLU A 118 -12.08 -6.47 -4.55
C GLU A 118 -13.42 -7.21 -4.48
N ARG A 119 -13.93 -7.41 -3.26
CA ARG A 119 -15.23 -8.05 -3.02
C ARG A 119 -16.39 -7.28 -3.63
N TRP A 120 -16.48 -5.98 -3.35
CA TRP A 120 -17.58 -5.13 -3.81
C TRP A 120 -17.56 -4.94 -5.32
N ALA A 121 -16.38 -4.89 -5.92
CA ALA A 121 -16.21 -4.83 -7.37
C ALA A 121 -16.41 -6.18 -8.07
N GLY A 122 -16.58 -7.27 -7.30
CA GLY A 122 -16.80 -8.61 -7.85
C GLY A 122 -15.59 -9.18 -8.55
N ILE A 123 -14.37 -8.85 -8.10
CA ILE A 123 -13.14 -9.40 -8.65
C ILE A 123 -13.07 -10.88 -8.34
N ASP A 124 -12.88 -11.73 -9.34
CA ASP A 124 -12.67 -13.14 -9.09
C ASP A 124 -11.35 -13.36 -8.33
N PRO A 125 -11.34 -14.06 -7.18
CA PRO A 125 -10.12 -14.32 -6.44
C PRO A 125 -9.08 -15.12 -7.23
N GLY A 126 -9.50 -15.93 -8.21
CA GLY A 126 -8.62 -16.65 -9.11
C GLY A 126 -7.90 -15.72 -10.09
N ASP A 127 -8.61 -14.77 -10.70
CA ASP A 127 -8.00 -13.74 -11.57
C ASP A 127 -7.01 -12.86 -10.80
N LEU A 128 -7.38 -12.46 -9.58
CA LEU A 128 -6.49 -11.70 -8.70
C LEU A 128 -5.27 -12.53 -8.28
N GLY A 129 -5.50 -13.80 -7.88
CA GLY A 129 -4.45 -14.74 -7.53
C GLY A 129 -3.45 -14.95 -8.65
N ALA A 130 -3.93 -15.19 -9.88
CA ALA A 130 -3.10 -15.36 -11.07
C ALA A 130 -2.24 -14.11 -11.36
N THR A 131 -2.77 -12.91 -11.11
CA THR A 131 -2.02 -11.65 -11.26
C THR A 131 -0.83 -11.58 -10.31
N TYR A 132 -1.02 -11.99 -9.05
CA TYR A 132 0.05 -12.09 -8.06
C TYR A 132 1.03 -13.23 -8.38
N GLU A 133 0.54 -14.43 -8.68
CA GLU A 133 1.36 -15.62 -8.96
C GLU A 133 2.35 -15.41 -10.10
N ALA A 134 1.93 -14.69 -11.15
CA ALA A 134 2.80 -14.35 -12.28
C ALA A 134 4.06 -13.55 -11.88
N ARG A 135 4.09 -12.95 -10.68
CA ARG A 135 5.13 -12.01 -10.23
C ARG A 135 5.74 -12.37 -8.88
N ASN A 136 5.84 -13.68 -8.63
CA ASN A 136 6.34 -14.23 -7.36
C ASN A 136 5.46 -13.78 -6.16
N GLY A 137 4.16 -13.66 -6.41
CA GLY A 137 3.16 -13.34 -5.41
C GLY A 137 2.27 -14.54 -5.07
N ARG A 138 1.58 -14.47 -3.95
CA ARG A 138 0.53 -15.40 -3.56
C ARG A 138 -0.61 -14.65 -2.89
N LEU A 139 -1.83 -14.86 -3.39
CA LEU A 139 -3.04 -14.39 -2.73
C LEU A 139 -3.47 -15.40 -1.66
N LEU A 140 -3.57 -14.93 -0.42
CA LEU A 140 -4.00 -15.69 0.75
C LEU A 140 -5.50 -15.40 1.00
N VAL A 141 -6.37 -16.34 0.65
CA VAL A 141 -7.82 -16.25 0.91
C VAL A 141 -8.22 -17.23 2.00
N ASN A 142 -8.49 -16.71 3.21
CA ASN A 142 -8.78 -17.53 4.40
C ASN A 142 -7.69 -18.57 4.69
N GLU A 143 -6.44 -18.23 4.38
CA GLU A 143 -5.27 -19.05 4.63
C GLU A 143 -4.14 -18.21 5.21
N SER A 144 -3.16 -18.87 5.79
CA SER A 144 -1.92 -18.29 6.26
C SER A 144 -0.75 -19.14 5.79
N VAL A 145 0.45 -18.56 5.77
CA VAL A 145 1.66 -19.26 5.35
C VAL A 145 2.80 -18.94 6.28
N VAL A 146 3.57 -19.96 6.64
CA VAL A 146 4.83 -19.78 7.36
C VAL A 146 5.91 -19.49 6.32
N HIS A 147 6.48 -18.29 6.39
CA HIS A 147 7.63 -17.91 5.58
C HIS A 147 8.92 -18.08 6.40
N GLN A 148 9.91 -18.74 5.81
CA GLN A 148 11.22 -18.96 6.41
C GLN A 148 12.33 -18.37 5.53
N GLN A 149 13.17 -17.51 6.10
CA GLN A 149 14.30 -16.92 5.40
C GLN A 149 15.44 -16.60 6.37
N GLY A 150 16.66 -17.01 6.01
CA GLY A 150 17.87 -16.68 6.78
C GLY A 150 17.85 -17.18 8.24
N GLY A 151 17.07 -18.23 8.54
CA GLY A 151 16.87 -18.72 9.92
C GLY A 151 15.81 -17.97 10.73
N ALA A 152 15.19 -16.93 10.17
CA ALA A 152 13.97 -16.32 10.71
C ALA A 152 12.73 -17.07 10.17
N GLU A 153 11.68 -17.11 11.00
CA GLU A 153 10.37 -17.63 10.64
C GLU A 153 9.30 -16.60 11.00
N VAL A 154 8.36 -16.36 10.10
CA VAL A 154 7.20 -15.49 10.32
C VAL A 154 5.94 -16.14 9.76
N LEU A 155 4.85 -16.08 10.52
CA LEU A 155 3.52 -16.43 10.03
C LEU A 155 2.93 -15.20 9.33
N ILE A 156 2.64 -15.34 8.05
CA ILE A 156 1.94 -14.36 7.21
C ILE A 156 0.47 -14.73 7.14
#